data_AF-A0A439Q3Q4-F1
#
_entry.id   AF-A0A439Q3Q4-F1
#
_cell.length_a   1.000
_cell.length_b   1.000
_cell.length_c   1.000
_cell.angle_alpha   90.00
_cell.angle_beta   90.00
_cell.angle_gamma   90.00
#
_symmetry.space_group_name_H-M   'P 1'
#
loop_
_entity.id
_entity.type
_entity.pdbx_description
1 polymer ?
#
loop_
_entity_poly.entity_id
_entity_poly.type
_entity_poly.pdbx_seq_one_letter_code
_entity_poly.pdbx_strand_id
1 'polypeptide(L)' 'MVLLTLLAIGLAIQIGPEFTSCNIKGNISYNTGEKIYHVPGQEYYSETHISLLKGERWFCSEAEAQAAGWRRAKQ' A
#
# COMPACT_ATOMS: atom_id res chain seq x y z
N MET A 1 0.18 12.68 -36.82
CA MET A 1 0.90 11.53 -36.23
C MET A 1 2.08 11.89 -35.32
N VAL A 2 2.27 13.16 -34.92
CA VAL A 2 3.25 13.53 -33.86
C VAL A 2 2.68 14.67 -33.00
N LEU A 3 1.51 14.45 -32.38
CA LEU A 3 0.94 15.39 -31.39
C LEU A 3 0.03 14.68 -30.37
N LEU A 4 0.27 13.38 -30.12
CA LEU A 4 -0.52 12.58 -29.16
C LEU A 4 0.35 11.84 -28.12
N THR A 5 1.68 12.04 -28.11
CA THR A 5 2.59 11.29 -27.22
C THR A 5 3.15 12.09 -26.04
N LEU A 6 2.72 13.34 -25.83
CA LEU A 6 3.19 14.17 -24.70
C LEU A 6 2.27 14.22 -23.47
N LEU A 7 1.07 13.60 -23.53
CA LEU A 7 0.15 13.56 -22.39
C LEU A 7 0.32 12.33 -21.47
N ALA A 8 1.19 11.38 -21.79
CA ALA A 8 1.22 10.08 -21.12
C ALA A 8 2.46 9.78 -20.27
N ILE A 9 3.34 10.75 -20.00
CA ILE A 9 4.55 10.52 -19.18
C ILE A 9 4.49 11.25 -17.81
N GLY A 10 3.54 12.16 -17.59
CA GLY A 10 3.40 12.92 -16.34
C GLY A 10 2.29 12.47 -15.38
N LEU A 11 1.42 11.53 -15.77
CA LEU A 11 0.24 11.11 -14.99
C LEU A 11 0.38 9.70 -14.38
N ALA A 12 1.61 9.27 -14.16
CA ALA A 12 1.94 8.16 -13.29
C ALA A 12 3.13 8.69 -12.50
N ILE A 13 3.05 9.03 -11.22
CA ILE A 13 3.03 8.11 -10.09
C ILE A 13 2.91 9.01 -8.86
N GLN A 14 1.71 9.25 -8.35
CA GLN A 14 1.52 9.63 -6.94
C GLN A 14 0.07 9.40 -6.53
N ILE A 15 -0.47 8.22 -6.79
CA ILE A 15 -1.76 7.83 -6.21
C ILE A 15 -1.47 7.42 -4.76
N GLY A 16 -1.32 8.43 -3.90
CA GLY A 16 -1.24 8.27 -2.46
C GLY A 16 -2.62 7.93 -1.85
N PRO A 17 -2.68 7.75 -0.52
CA PRO A 17 -3.91 7.43 0.22
C PRO A 17 -5.01 8.50 0.12
N GLU A 18 -4.74 9.63 -0.54
CA GLU A 18 -5.71 10.68 -0.82
C GLU A 18 -6.82 10.22 -1.81
N PHE A 19 -6.55 9.26 -2.69
CA PHE A 19 -7.48 8.81 -3.76
C PHE A 19 -7.98 7.37 -3.62
N THR A 20 -7.40 6.62 -2.69
CA THR A 20 -7.93 5.31 -2.29
C THR A 20 -8.39 5.51 -0.86
N SER A 21 -9.69 5.47 -0.56
CA SER A 21 -10.22 5.63 0.81
C SER A 21 -9.77 4.53 1.79
N CYS A 22 -8.72 3.80 1.45
CA CYS A 22 -8.21 2.58 2.02
C CYS A 22 -6.87 2.92 2.69
N ASN A 23 -6.94 3.08 4.01
CA ASN A 23 -5.86 3.59 4.86
C ASN A 23 -5.18 2.48 5.66
N ILE A 24 -5.39 1.21 5.32
CA ILE A 24 -4.70 0.10 5.97
C ILE A 24 -3.51 -0.29 5.10
N LYS A 25 -2.30 -0.13 5.62
CA LYS A 25 -1.05 -0.36 4.89
C LYS A 25 -0.60 -1.81 5.06
N GLY A 26 -0.56 -2.59 4.00
CA GLY A 26 0.00 -3.94 4.00
C GLY A 26 1.43 -3.99 3.46
N ASN A 27 2.44 -4.13 4.34
CA ASN A 27 3.84 -4.40 3.99
C ASN A 27 4.29 -5.87 4.17
N ILE A 28 5.28 -6.28 3.38
CA ILE A 28 5.88 -7.61 3.47
C ILE A 28 7.23 -7.46 4.15
N SER A 29 7.40 -8.11 5.31
CA SER A 29 8.65 -8.10 6.05
C SER A 29 9.81 -8.60 5.18
N TYR A 30 10.83 -7.76 5.00
CA TYR A 30 11.99 -8.11 4.19
C TYR A 30 12.72 -9.36 4.71
N ASN A 31 12.78 -9.52 6.04
CA ASN A 31 13.54 -10.59 6.68
C ASN A 31 12.76 -11.91 6.75
N THR A 32 11.43 -11.85 6.93
CA THR A 32 10.60 -13.03 7.23
C THR A 32 9.60 -13.38 6.13
N GLY A 33 9.38 -12.48 5.16
CA GLY A 33 8.33 -12.63 4.14
C GLY A 33 6.92 -12.53 4.70
N GLU A 34 6.76 -12.19 5.97
CA GLU A 34 5.45 -12.07 6.60
C GLU A 34 4.65 -10.91 6.02
N LYS A 35 3.38 -11.17 5.73
CA LYS A 35 2.40 -10.17 5.32
C LYS A 35 1.80 -9.50 6.55
N ILE A 36 2.14 -8.23 6.76
CA ILE A 36 1.77 -7.47 7.95
C ILE A 36 0.93 -6.26 7.51
N TYR A 37 -0.22 -6.05 8.14
CA TYR A 37 -1.02 -4.85 7.92
C TYR A 37 -0.96 -3.91 9.11
N HIS A 38 -0.89 -2.62 8.81
CA HIS A 38 -0.85 -1.53 9.75
C HIS A 38 -2.10 -0.64 9.58
N VAL A 39 -2.75 -0.31 10.69
CA VAL A 39 -3.91 0.59 10.74
C VAL A 39 -3.49 1.97 11.26
N PRO A 40 -4.22 3.05 10.92
CA PRO A 40 -3.93 4.39 11.46
C PRO A 40 -3.92 4.39 12.99
N GLY A 41 -2.95 5.06 13.59
CA GLY A 41 -2.75 5.14 15.04
C GLY A 41 -1.79 4.10 15.63
N GLN A 42 -1.29 3.15 14.83
CA GLN A 42 -0.19 2.27 15.22
C GLN A 42 1.16 2.98 15.17
N GLU A 43 2.09 2.52 16.00
CA GLU A 43 3.42 3.12 16.21
C GLU A 43 4.16 3.28 14.88
N TYR A 44 4.23 2.19 14.10
CA TYR A 44 4.96 2.17 12.84
C TYR A 44 4.10 2.45 11.61
N TYR A 45 2.86 2.93 11.80
CA TYR A 45 1.99 3.20 10.66
C TYR A 45 2.59 4.24 9.70
N SER A 46 3.13 5.33 10.24
CA SER A 46 3.70 6.43 9.43
C SER A 46 4.98 6.00 8.70
N GLU A 47 5.82 5.22 9.37
CA GLU A 47 7.09 4.71 8.84
C GLU A 47 6.93 3.59 7.80
N THR A 48 5.78 2.91 7.83
CA THR A 48 5.48 1.87 6.86
C THR A 48 5.19 2.49 5.49
N HIS A 49 6.07 2.23 4.53
CA HIS A 49 5.90 2.60 3.13
C HIS A 49 5.54 1.38 2.31
N ILE A 50 4.58 1.53 1.40
CA ILE A 50 4.07 0.44 0.56
C ILE A 50 4.76 0.47 -0.80
N SER A 51 5.33 -0.67 -1.18
CA SER A 51 5.95 -0.93 -2.48
C SER A 51 5.11 -1.92 -3.28
N LEU A 52 4.31 -1.42 -4.23
CA LEU A 52 3.50 -2.26 -5.13
C LEU A 52 4.35 -3.28 -5.89
N LEU A 53 5.60 -2.94 -6.22
CA LEU A 53 6.54 -3.83 -6.90
C LEU A 53 6.90 -5.07 -6.08
N LYS A 54 6.81 -4.99 -4.74
CA LYS A 54 7.05 -6.12 -3.83
C LYS A 54 5.77 -6.90 -3.54
N GLY A 55 4.64 -6.55 -4.14
CA GLY A 55 3.33 -7.13 -3.84
C GLY A 55 2.69 -6.59 -2.54
N GLU A 56 3.25 -5.52 -1.99
CA GLU A 56 2.64 -4.76 -0.89
C GLU A 56 1.47 -3.93 -1.40
N ARG A 57 0.46 -3.67 -0.57
CA ARG A 57 -0.75 -2.95 -1.00
C ARG A 57 -1.52 -2.33 0.16
N TRP A 58 -2.46 -1.45 -0.17
CA TRP A 58 -3.43 -0.93 0.78
C TRP A 58 -4.70 -1.78 0.82
N PHE A 59 -5.37 -1.76 1.98
CA PHE A 59 -6.64 -2.42 2.24
C PHE A 59 -7.66 -1.40 2.75
N CYS A 60 -8.94 -1.67 2.47
CA CYS A 60 -10.04 -0.80 2.89
C CYS A 60 -10.65 -1.25 4.22
N SER A 61 -10.39 -2.50 4.63
CA SER A 61 -10.81 -3.04 5.93
C SER A 61 -9.81 -4.08 6.47
N GLU A 62 -9.76 -4.23 7.79
CA GLU A 62 -8.92 -5.25 8.44
C GLU A 62 -9.36 -6.67 8.02
N ALA A 63 -10.66 -6.87 7.78
CA ALA A 63 -11.20 -8.15 7.31
C ALA A 63 -10.68 -8.51 5.91
N GLU A 64 -10.59 -7.54 5.00
CA GLU A 64 -10.00 -7.75 3.67
C GLU A 64 -8.52 -8.13 3.77
N ALA A 65 -7.76 -7.44 4.63
CA ALA A 65 -6.36 -7.75 4.88
C ALA A 65 -6.20 -9.19 5.41
N GLN A 66 -7.00 -9.56 6.41
CA GLN A 66 -7.00 -10.90 6.99
C GLN A 66 -7.38 -11.98 5.97
N ALA A 67 -8.43 -11.75 5.16
CA ALA A 67 -8.85 -12.66 4.09
C ALA A 67 -7.76 -12.82 3.02
N ALA A 68 -6.97 -11.78 2.77
CA ALA A 68 -5.81 -11.82 1.89
C ALA A 68 -4.56 -12.50 2.49
N GLY A 69 -4.66 -13.02 3.72
CA GLY A 69 -3.58 -13.69 4.44
C GLY A 69 -2.60 -12.76 5.15
N TRP A 70 -3.04 -11.56 5.51
CA TRP A 70 -2.23 -10.57 6.22
C TRP A 70 -2.56 -10.59 7.71
N ARG A 71 -1.53 -10.53 8.56
CA ARG A 71 -1.71 -10.42 10.01
C ARG A 71 -1.58 -8.97 10.47
N ARG A 72 -2.23 -8.64 11.59
CA ARG A 72 -2.12 -7.30 12.20
C ARG A 72 -0.69 -7.05 12.69
N ALA A 73 -0.21 -5.82 12.56
CA ALA A 73 0.99 -5.38 13.22
C ALA A 73 0.81 -5.43 14.74
N LYS A 74 1.88 -5.79 15.46
CA LYS A 74 1.86 -5.88 16.93
C LYS A 74 1.99 -4.51 17.60
N GLN A 75 2.46 -3.50 16.86
CA GLN A 75 2.84 -2.17 17.31
C GLN A 75 2.30 -1.15 16.31
#